data_AF-A0A960IFD2-F1
#
_entry.id   AF-A0A960IFD2-F1
#
_cell.length_a   1.000
_cell.length_b   1.000
_cell.length_c   1.000
_cell.angle_alpha   90.00
_cell.angle_beta   90.00
_cell.angle_gamma   90.00
#
_symmetry.space_group_name_H-M   'P 1'
#
loop_
_entity.id
_entity.type
_entity.pdbx_description
1 polymer ?
#
loop_
_entity_poly.entity_id
_entity_poly.type
_entity_poly.pdbx_seq_one_letter_code
_entity_poly.pdbx_strand_id
1 'polypeptide(L)'
;TEREREALFDRVAEWCVAWSVGHASQAECDELGMSAAQKLAARRAIEGLGLGEPDQVLIDGNWDFVGGGRTRRIVKGDATCLSISAASILAKVTRDRIMRGEAPNYPGFDFESNKGYPCPRHKAALQWYGPTAIHRRSWVFMDHLPWTGCPRVRPPDPQGVLFPG
;
A
#
# COMPACT_ATOMS: atom_id res chain seq x y z
N THR A 1 1.54 -7.32 -17.40
CA THR A 1 1.87 -5.89 -17.65
C THR A 1 0.86 -4.98 -16.96
N GLU A 2 1.09 -3.66 -16.86
CA GLU A 2 0.09 -2.72 -16.28
C GLU A 2 -1.22 -2.73 -17.08
N ARG A 3 -1.12 -2.71 -18.42
CA ARG A 3 -2.28 -2.76 -19.33
C ARG A 3 -3.15 -4.01 -19.13
N GLU A 4 -2.52 -5.18 -19.00
CA GLU A 4 -3.26 -6.43 -18.75
C GLU A 4 -3.95 -6.41 -17.38
N ARG A 5 -3.31 -5.87 -16.34
CA ARG A 5 -3.95 -5.75 -15.01
C ARG A 5 -5.15 -4.81 -15.03
N GLU A 6 -5.03 -3.65 -15.70
CA GLU A 6 -6.15 -2.71 -15.86
C GLU A 6 -7.33 -3.37 -16.58
N ALA A 7 -7.06 -4.14 -17.64
CA ALA A 7 -8.11 -4.86 -18.39
C ALA A 7 -8.76 -6.01 -17.60
N LEU A 8 -8.03 -6.59 -16.63
CA LEU A 8 -8.55 -7.65 -15.76
C LEU A 8 -9.34 -7.10 -14.57
N PHE A 9 -9.17 -5.84 -14.19
CA PHE A 9 -9.77 -5.28 -12.97
C PHE A 9 -11.28 -5.48 -12.91
N ASP A 10 -12.01 -5.04 -13.94
CA ASP A 10 -13.49 -5.09 -13.94
C ASP A 10 -13.98 -6.54 -13.98
N ARG A 11 -13.31 -7.41 -14.74
CA ARG A 11 -13.64 -8.84 -14.81
C ARG A 11 -13.44 -9.55 -13.47
N VAL A 12 -12.31 -9.28 -12.81
CA VAL A 12 -12.01 -9.85 -11.49
C VAL A 12 -13.01 -9.34 -10.45
N ALA A 13 -13.33 -8.04 -10.47
CA ALA A 13 -14.32 -7.45 -9.60
C ALA A 13 -15.71 -8.09 -9.77
N GLU A 14 -16.12 -8.36 -11.01
CA GLU A 14 -17.40 -9.03 -11.33
C GLU A 14 -17.44 -10.50 -10.86
N TRP A 15 -16.31 -11.21 -10.90
CA TRP A 15 -16.23 -12.60 -10.43
C TRP A 15 -16.23 -12.73 -8.91
N CYS A 16 -15.88 -11.67 -8.19
CA CYS A 16 -15.88 -11.67 -6.73
C CYS A 16 -17.31 -11.59 -6.19
N VAL A 17 -17.66 -12.46 -5.23
CA VAL A 17 -18.93 -12.37 -4.48
C VAL A 17 -19.08 -11.00 -3.82
N ALA A 18 -18.00 -10.51 -3.23
CA ALA A 18 -17.82 -9.11 -2.85
C ALA A 18 -16.32 -8.78 -2.88
N TRP A 19 -15.99 -7.51 -3.03
CA TRP A 19 -14.63 -7.02 -2.90
C TRP A 19 -14.62 -5.62 -2.29
N SER A 20 -13.50 -5.30 -1.64
CA SER A 20 -13.28 -4.01 -0.97
C SER A 20 -11.79 -3.73 -0.93
N VAL A 21 -11.41 -2.46 -0.92
CA VAL A 21 -10.04 -2.00 -0.73
C VAL A 21 -9.99 -1.15 0.52
N GLY A 22 -9.14 -1.55 1.47
CA GLY A 22 -8.86 -0.78 2.67
C GLY A 22 -7.58 0.03 2.53
N HIS A 23 -7.58 1.23 3.09
CA HIS A 23 -6.51 2.21 2.94
C HIS A 23 -5.95 2.59 4.31
N ALA A 24 -4.66 2.90 4.38
CA ALA A 24 -4.06 3.66 5.45
C ALA A 24 -3.38 4.89 4.84
N SER A 25 -3.69 6.07 5.35
CA SER A 25 -3.12 7.32 4.85
C SER A 25 -1.64 7.43 5.16
N GLN A 26 -0.95 8.35 4.48
CA GLN A 26 0.42 8.72 4.79
C GLN A 26 0.59 9.18 6.24
N ALA A 27 -0.39 9.92 6.78
CA ALA A 27 -0.39 10.36 8.17
C ALA A 27 -0.55 9.18 9.13
N GLU A 28 -1.47 8.26 8.85
CA GLU A 28 -1.64 7.03 9.64
C GLU A 28 -0.40 6.12 9.56
N CYS A 29 0.28 6.07 8.42
CA CYS A 29 1.54 5.34 8.29
C CYS A 29 2.66 5.96 9.12
N ASP A 30 2.73 7.30 9.16
CA ASP A 30 3.72 8.03 9.95
C ASP A 30 3.44 7.91 11.45
N GLU A 31 2.16 7.93 11.84
CA GLU A 31 1.70 7.83 13.24
C GLU A 31 1.79 6.41 13.79
N LEU A 32 1.36 5.39 13.03
CA LEU A 32 1.25 4.02 13.52
C LEU A 32 2.48 3.15 13.21
N GLY A 33 3.31 3.59 12.26
CA GLY A 33 4.30 2.74 11.62
C GLY A 33 3.67 1.73 10.64
N MET A 34 4.51 1.16 9.77
CA MET A 34 4.03 0.38 8.62
C MET A 34 3.30 -0.91 9.00
N SER A 35 3.70 -1.59 10.08
CA SER A 35 3.07 -2.86 10.49
C SER A 35 1.63 -2.64 10.96
N ALA A 36 1.40 -1.64 11.82
CA ALA A 36 0.07 -1.31 12.30
C ALA A 36 -0.80 -0.64 11.20
N ALA A 37 -0.20 0.16 10.31
CA ALA A 37 -0.91 0.71 9.16
C ALA A 37 -1.39 -0.38 8.17
N GLN A 38 -0.58 -1.43 7.94
CA GLN A 38 -1.01 -2.59 7.13
C GLN A 38 -2.17 -3.34 7.79
N LYS A 39 -2.13 -3.54 9.12
CA LYS A 39 -3.23 -4.14 9.88
C LYS A 39 -4.51 -3.31 9.78
N LEU A 40 -4.38 -1.99 9.90
CA LEU A 40 -5.49 -1.05 9.75
C LEU A 40 -6.13 -1.13 8.37
N ALA A 41 -5.32 -1.10 7.31
CA ALA A 41 -5.79 -1.21 5.94
C ALA A 41 -6.49 -2.56 5.69
N ALA A 42 -5.93 -3.66 6.18
CA ALA A 42 -6.54 -4.98 6.02
C ALA A 42 -7.86 -5.13 6.77
N ARG A 43 -7.95 -4.64 8.00
CA ARG A 43 -9.21 -4.56 8.76
C ARG A 43 -10.27 -3.78 7.98
N ARG A 44 -9.93 -2.59 7.47
CA ARG A 44 -10.84 -1.78 6.64
C ARG A 44 -11.30 -2.50 5.39
N ALA A 45 -10.41 -3.26 4.74
CA ALA A 45 -10.75 -4.07 3.57
C ALA A 45 -11.79 -5.13 3.92
N ILE A 46 -11.57 -5.88 5.01
CA ILE A 46 -12.49 -6.94 5.47
C ILE A 46 -13.84 -6.35 5.90
N GLU A 47 -13.84 -5.29 6.72
CA GLU A 47 -15.06 -4.59 7.14
C GLU A 47 -15.87 -4.09 5.93
N GLY A 48 -15.19 -3.56 4.92
CA GLY A 48 -15.83 -3.06 3.70
C GLY A 48 -16.41 -4.15 2.79
N LEU A 49 -16.14 -5.45 3.03
CA LEU A 49 -16.82 -6.52 2.28
C LEU A 49 -18.32 -6.59 2.62
N GLY A 50 -18.72 -6.20 3.83
CA GLY A 50 -20.12 -6.25 4.27
C GLY A 50 -20.73 -7.66 4.37
N LEU A 51 -19.90 -8.71 4.34
CA LEU A 51 -20.34 -10.12 4.32
C LEU A 51 -20.28 -10.83 5.68
N GLY A 52 -19.93 -10.13 6.76
CA GLY A 52 -19.66 -10.73 8.07
C GLY A 52 -18.22 -11.27 8.18
N GLU A 53 -17.93 -12.03 9.25
CA GLU A 53 -16.59 -12.59 9.46
C GLU A 53 -16.34 -13.80 8.56
N PRO A 54 -15.22 -13.83 7.80
CA PRO A 54 -14.86 -15.00 7.01
C PRO A 54 -14.42 -16.19 7.88
N ASP A 55 -14.66 -17.41 7.39
CA ASP A 55 -14.17 -18.65 8.02
C ASP A 55 -12.65 -18.79 7.91
N GLN A 56 -12.08 -18.30 6.80
CA GLN A 56 -10.65 -18.33 6.50
C GLN A 56 -10.24 -17.08 5.71
N VAL A 57 -9.04 -16.57 5.99
CA VAL A 57 -8.42 -15.49 5.24
C VAL A 57 -7.08 -15.96 4.68
N LEU A 58 -6.96 -15.98 3.35
CA LEU A 58 -5.71 -16.31 2.67
C LEU A 58 -4.91 -15.02 2.45
N ILE A 59 -3.68 -14.97 2.94
CA ILE A 59 -2.81 -13.79 2.82
C ILE A 59 -1.51 -14.15 2.10
N ASP A 60 -1.07 -13.24 1.22
CA ASP A 60 0.22 -13.37 0.55
C ASP A 60 1.38 -13.05 1.50
N GLY A 61 2.42 -13.87 1.44
CA GLY A 61 3.65 -13.69 2.19
C GLY A 61 3.70 -14.45 3.52
N ASN A 62 4.65 -14.06 4.36
CA ASN A 62 5.00 -14.73 5.60
C ASN A 62 4.54 -13.96 6.85
N TRP A 63 3.90 -12.81 6.69
CA TRP A 63 3.48 -11.94 7.78
C TRP A 63 1.96 -11.94 7.92
N ASP A 64 1.47 -12.05 9.16
CA ASP A 64 0.04 -11.94 9.45
C ASP A 64 -0.34 -10.53 9.86
N PHE A 65 -0.98 -9.82 8.94
CA PHE A 65 -1.51 -8.48 9.15
C PHE A 65 -3.04 -8.46 9.35
N VAL A 66 -3.71 -9.62 9.39
CA VAL A 66 -5.16 -9.71 9.62
C VAL A 66 -5.46 -10.15 11.05
N GLY A 67 -4.73 -11.14 11.56
CA GLY A 67 -4.93 -11.69 12.90
C GLY A 67 -6.21 -12.53 13.05
N GLY A 68 -6.64 -12.77 14.29
CA GLY A 68 -7.90 -13.48 14.58
C GLY A 68 -7.85 -15.00 14.46
N GLY A 69 -6.68 -15.61 14.20
CA GLY A 69 -6.48 -17.06 14.22
C GLY A 69 -7.09 -17.84 13.04
N ARG A 70 -7.67 -17.15 12.06
CA ARG A 70 -8.30 -17.73 10.86
C ARG A 70 -7.49 -17.47 9.58
N THR A 71 -6.22 -17.11 9.74
CA THR A 71 -5.34 -16.65 8.67
C THR A 71 -4.45 -17.80 8.19
N ARG A 72 -4.42 -18.00 6.87
CA ARG A 72 -3.46 -18.88 6.22
C ARG A 72 -2.52 -18.06 5.35
N ARG A 73 -1.26 -18.06 5.73
CA ARG A 73 -0.15 -17.44 5.00
C ARG A 73 0.29 -18.33 3.85
N ILE A 74 0.40 -17.76 2.66
CA ILE A 74 0.87 -18.44 1.45
C ILE A 74 1.99 -17.58 0.84
N VAL A 75 3.23 -18.06 0.91
CA VAL A 75 4.37 -17.36 0.31
C VAL A 75 4.26 -17.45 -1.20
N LYS A 76 4.28 -16.29 -1.90
CA LYS A 76 4.00 -16.18 -3.34
C LYS A 76 2.61 -16.72 -3.68
N GLY A 77 1.65 -16.33 -2.85
CA GLY A 77 0.26 -16.75 -2.98
C GLY A 77 -0.40 -16.17 -4.23
N ASP A 78 0.06 -15.02 -4.72
CA ASP A 78 -0.40 -14.39 -5.96
C ASP A 78 -0.20 -15.27 -7.20
N ALA A 79 0.82 -16.13 -7.19
CA ALA A 79 1.13 -17.09 -8.24
C ALA A 79 0.39 -18.42 -8.11
N THR A 80 -0.19 -18.73 -6.94
CA THR A 80 -0.69 -20.08 -6.61
C THR A 80 -2.12 -20.12 -6.06
N CYS A 81 -2.70 -18.97 -5.72
CA CYS A 81 -4.04 -18.84 -5.17
C CYS A 81 -4.84 -17.78 -5.93
N LEU A 82 -5.97 -18.19 -6.51
CA LEU A 82 -6.83 -17.32 -7.30
C LEU A 82 -7.34 -16.11 -6.48
N SER A 83 -7.77 -16.33 -5.23
CA SER A 83 -8.29 -15.25 -4.37
C SER A 83 -7.22 -14.22 -4.02
N ILE A 84 -5.98 -14.67 -3.75
CA ILE A 84 -4.85 -13.75 -3.52
C ILE A 84 -4.51 -13.00 -4.79
N SER A 85 -4.47 -13.67 -5.94
CA SER A 85 -4.21 -13.04 -7.24
C SER A 85 -5.26 -11.97 -7.58
N ALA A 86 -6.54 -12.27 -7.35
CA ALA A 86 -7.65 -11.34 -7.52
C ALA A 86 -7.50 -10.11 -6.61
N ALA A 87 -7.26 -10.30 -5.31
CA ALA A 87 -7.04 -9.22 -4.36
C ALA A 87 -5.83 -8.35 -4.75
N SER A 88 -4.73 -8.95 -5.19
CA SER A 88 -3.52 -8.25 -5.65
C SER A 88 -3.79 -7.38 -6.88
N ILE A 89 -4.58 -7.85 -7.85
CA ILE A 89 -4.99 -7.05 -9.01
C ILE A 89 -5.83 -5.84 -8.56
N LEU A 90 -6.87 -6.09 -7.76
CA LEU A 90 -7.78 -5.04 -7.29
C LEU A 90 -7.03 -3.97 -6.48
N ALA A 91 -6.17 -4.38 -5.55
CA ALA A 91 -5.37 -3.47 -4.75
C ALA A 91 -4.38 -2.66 -5.60
N LYS A 92 -3.64 -3.32 -6.51
CA LYS A 92 -2.61 -2.68 -7.33
C LYS A 92 -3.20 -1.64 -8.28
N VAL A 93 -4.26 -2.02 -9.01
CA VAL A 93 -4.90 -1.12 -9.98
C VAL A 93 -5.54 0.06 -9.26
N THR A 94 -6.23 -0.17 -8.14
CA THR A 94 -6.81 0.92 -7.33
C THR A 94 -5.73 1.90 -6.86
N ARG A 95 -4.63 1.39 -6.32
CA ARG A 95 -3.50 2.21 -5.85
C ARG A 95 -2.87 3.02 -6.99
N ASP A 96 -2.71 2.41 -8.16
CA ASP A 96 -2.08 3.04 -9.32
C ASP A 96 -2.98 4.14 -9.91
N ARG A 97 -4.30 3.92 -9.94
CA ARG A 97 -5.30 4.93 -10.33
C ARG A 97 -5.26 6.14 -9.40
N ILE A 98 -5.14 5.93 -8.09
CA ILE A 98 -5.01 7.03 -7.11
C ILE A 98 -3.77 7.87 -7.37
N MET A 99 -2.60 7.26 -7.57
CA MET A 99 -1.38 8.04 -7.84
C MET A 99 -1.45 8.78 -9.17
N ARG A 100 -2.06 8.17 -10.20
CA ARG A 100 -2.28 8.82 -11.49
C ARG A 100 -3.23 10.01 -11.35
N GLY A 101 -4.26 9.89 -10.51
CA GLY A 101 -5.19 10.98 -10.19
C GLY A 101 -4.55 12.13 -9.41
N GLU A 102 -3.57 11.85 -8.55
CA GLU A 102 -2.83 12.87 -7.80
C GLU A 102 -1.69 13.53 -8.58
N ALA A 103 -1.20 12.89 -9.66
CA ALA A 103 -0.07 13.40 -10.43
C ALA A 103 -0.21 14.86 -10.91
N PRO A 104 -1.39 15.32 -11.40
CA PRO A 104 -1.58 16.73 -11.79
C PRO A 104 -1.39 17.73 -10.64
N ASN A 105 -1.63 17.33 -9.40
CA ASN A 105 -1.48 18.21 -8.22
C ASN A 105 -0.01 18.42 -7.83
N TYR A 106 0.89 17.54 -8.28
CA TYR A 106 2.30 17.53 -7.90
C TYR A 106 3.20 17.34 -9.13
N PRO A 107 3.20 18.31 -10.06
CA PRO A 107 4.02 18.22 -11.25
C PRO A 107 5.51 18.08 -10.89
N GLY A 108 6.22 17.24 -11.65
CA GLY A 108 7.65 16.97 -11.43
C GLY A 108 7.96 15.75 -10.55
N PHE A 109 6.97 15.22 -9.81
CA PHE A 109 7.14 13.99 -9.02
C PHE A 109 6.90 12.70 -9.80
N ASP A 110 6.36 12.76 -11.03
CA ASP A 110 6.18 11.62 -11.94
C ASP A 110 5.35 10.48 -11.29
N PHE A 111 4.35 10.85 -10.49
CA PHE A 111 3.51 9.93 -9.73
C PHE A 111 2.68 9.01 -10.63
N GLU A 112 2.34 9.46 -11.83
CA GLU A 112 1.67 8.69 -12.86
C GLU A 112 2.48 7.47 -13.31
N SER A 113 3.81 7.55 -13.23
CA SER A 113 4.72 6.47 -13.62
C SER A 113 5.22 5.70 -12.40
N ASN A 114 5.82 6.41 -11.44
CA ASN A 114 6.48 5.77 -10.31
C ASN A 114 5.55 5.42 -9.15
N LYS A 115 4.29 5.85 -9.14
CA LYS A 115 3.28 5.52 -8.11
C LYS A 115 3.74 5.79 -6.66
N GLY A 116 4.69 6.71 -6.47
CA GLY A 116 5.26 7.03 -5.17
C GLY A 116 6.46 6.15 -4.75
N TYR A 117 6.92 5.23 -5.60
CA TYR A 117 8.13 4.45 -5.35
C TYR A 117 9.39 5.32 -5.45
N PRO A 118 10.46 5.01 -4.70
CA PRO A 118 11.64 5.86 -4.56
C PRO A 118 12.60 5.66 -5.75
N CYS A 119 12.12 5.93 -6.96
CA CYS A 119 12.95 5.90 -8.17
C CYS A 119 13.88 7.13 -8.23
N PRO A 120 14.93 7.12 -9.07
CA PRO A 120 15.85 8.26 -9.19
C PRO A 120 15.16 9.59 -9.46
N ARG A 121 14.14 9.61 -10.35
CA ARG A 121 13.34 10.82 -10.65
C ARG A 121 12.58 11.33 -9.44
N HIS A 122 11.92 10.44 -8.70
CA HIS A 122 11.20 10.79 -7.49
C HIS A 122 12.14 11.32 -6.40
N LYS A 123 13.29 10.66 -6.18
CA LYS A 123 14.31 11.12 -5.23
C LYS A 123 14.84 12.50 -5.59
N ALA A 124 15.10 12.74 -6.87
CA ALA A 124 15.50 14.06 -7.35
C ALA A 124 14.40 15.10 -7.09
N ALA A 125 13.14 14.79 -7.39
CA ALA A 125 12.01 15.68 -7.12
C ALA A 125 11.89 16.03 -5.61
N LEU A 126 12.05 15.05 -4.72
CA LEU A 126 12.11 15.28 -3.28
C LEU A 126 13.24 16.23 -2.86
N GLN A 127 14.41 16.11 -3.48
CA GLN A 127 15.54 17.00 -3.22
C GLN A 127 15.26 18.43 -3.73
N TRP A 128 14.68 18.55 -4.93
CA TRP A 128 14.44 19.84 -5.61
C TRP A 128 13.20 20.60 -5.14
N TYR A 129 12.14 19.91 -4.72
CA TYR A 129 10.83 20.50 -4.40
C TYR A 129 10.37 20.24 -2.97
N GLY A 130 11.03 19.33 -2.25
CA GLY A 130 10.63 18.93 -0.90
C GLY A 130 9.50 17.89 -0.90
N PRO A 131 9.07 17.40 0.27
CA PRO A 131 7.96 16.45 0.36
C PRO A 131 6.61 17.14 0.13
N THR A 132 5.72 16.48 -0.60
CA THR A 132 4.33 16.90 -0.83
C THR A 132 3.42 16.49 0.35
N ALA A 133 2.14 16.87 0.28
CA ALA A 133 1.14 16.50 1.29
C ALA A 133 0.86 14.98 1.34
N ILE A 134 1.13 14.24 0.25
CA ILE A 134 0.89 12.79 0.18
C ILE A 134 2.14 11.95 0.47
N HIS A 135 3.27 12.59 0.80
CA HIS A 135 4.47 11.88 1.21
C HIS A 135 4.40 11.45 2.67
N ARG A 136 4.82 10.20 2.93
CA ARG A 136 5.11 9.71 4.27
C ARG A 136 6.39 10.34 4.77
N ARG A 137 6.30 11.12 5.85
CA ARG A 137 7.43 11.83 6.46
C ARG A 137 8.25 10.95 7.39
N SER A 138 7.81 9.74 7.70
CA SER A 138 8.58 8.76 8.50
C SER A 138 9.59 7.94 7.70
N TRP A 139 9.57 8.07 6.39
CA TRP A 139 10.37 7.28 5.46
C TRP A 139 11.86 7.67 5.47
N VAL A 140 12.74 6.69 5.27
CA VAL A 140 14.21 6.89 5.29
C VAL A 140 14.70 7.89 4.23
N PHE A 141 14.00 8.01 3.10
CA PHE A 141 14.38 8.97 2.05
C PHE A 141 14.14 10.44 2.43
N MET A 142 13.62 10.71 3.63
CA MET A 142 13.47 12.05 4.19
C MET A 142 14.72 12.52 4.97
N ASP A 143 15.67 11.63 5.30
CA ASP A 143 16.77 11.92 6.25
C ASP A 143 17.74 13.02 5.78
N HIS A 144 17.87 13.23 4.47
CA HIS A 144 18.90 14.10 3.88
C HIS A 144 18.31 15.10 2.89
N LEU A 145 17.07 15.53 3.12
CA LEU A 145 16.46 16.58 2.31
C LEU A 145 17.01 17.96 2.75
N PRO A 146 17.30 18.89 1.82
CA PRO A 146 17.77 20.24 2.13
C PRO A 146 16.67 21.13 2.74
N TRP A 147 15.47 20.57 2.97
CA TRP A 147 14.26 21.25 3.42
C TRP A 147 14.14 21.18 4.95
N THR A 148 14.87 22.05 5.65
CA THR A 148 14.94 22.08 7.13
C THR A 148 13.59 22.30 7.81
N GLY A 149 12.62 22.93 7.13
CA GLY A 149 11.25 23.11 7.62
C GLY A 149 10.34 21.87 7.46
N CYS A 150 10.84 20.79 6.86
CA CYS A 150 10.11 19.54 6.65
C CYS A 150 10.88 18.34 7.25
N PRO A 151 11.13 18.33 8.58
CA PRO A 151 11.90 17.27 9.19
C PRO A 151 11.18 15.91 9.08
N ARG A 152 11.97 14.84 9.02
CA ARG A 152 11.47 13.47 9.11
C ARG A 152 10.74 13.26 10.45
N VAL A 153 9.56 12.65 10.38
CA VAL A 153 8.83 12.18 11.57
C VAL A 153 9.45 10.87 12.03
N ARG A 154 9.77 10.71 13.31
CA ARG A 154 10.11 9.38 13.83
C ARG A 154 8.82 8.64 14.15
N PRO A 155 8.54 7.50 13.50
CA PRO A 155 7.39 6.71 13.88
C PRO A 155 7.61 6.23 15.33
N PRO A 156 6.56 6.07 16.15
CA PRO A 156 6.68 5.41 17.44
C PRO A 156 7.26 4.02 17.20
N ASP A 157 8.27 3.62 17.99
CA ASP A 157 9.04 2.39 17.78
C ASP A 157 8.14 1.16 17.57
N PRO A 158 8.18 0.50 16.40
CA PRO A 158 7.44 -0.73 16.20
C PRO A 158 8.28 -1.77 15.45
N GLN A 159 9.53 -2.05 15.85
CA GLN A 159 10.29 -3.12 15.20
C GLN A 159 10.09 -4.49 15.88
N GLY A 160 8.94 -5.09 15.58
CA GLY A 160 8.96 -6.48 15.11
C GLY A 160 9.40 -6.45 13.66
N VAL A 161 10.63 -6.88 13.38
CA VAL A 161 11.32 -6.77 12.10
C VAL A 161 10.45 -7.29 10.93
N LEU A 162 10.22 -6.46 9.91
CA LEU A 162 9.47 -6.83 8.70
C LEU A 162 10.20 -7.88 7.83
N PHE A 163 11.46 -8.18 8.15
CA PHE A 163 12.27 -9.23 7.54
C PHE A 163 13.23 -9.80 8.60
N PRO A 164 13.03 -11.02 9.13
CA PRO A 164 14.13 -11.71 9.79
C PRO A 164 15.17 -12.08 8.72
N GLY A 165 16.45 -11.86 9.04
CA GLY A 165 17.58 -12.35 8.23
C GLY A 165 17.72 -13.86 8.28
#